data_AF-A0A1H3E6P3-F1
#
_entry.id   AF-A0A1H3E6P3-F1
#
_cell.length_a   1.000
_cell.length_b   1.000
_cell.length_c   1.000
_cell.angle_alpha   90.00
_cell.angle_beta   90.00
_cell.angle_gamma   90.00
#
_symmetry.space_group_name_H-M   'P 1'
#
loop_
_entity.id
_entity.type
_entity.pdbx_description
1 polymer ?
#
loop_
_entity_poly.entity_id
_entity_poly.type
_entity_poly.pdbx_seq_one_letter_code
_entity_poly.pdbx_strand_id
1 'polypeptide(L)'
;MGSGITHPLDTLDAPVPPAWSTPEDQAAVEQRVRHYLHALGVVAGPEVEILVQQVLKRVELQATVAQLGEPLEIAIEETHRLLDRWLIAELGLEAEPDRLAAARAAVLGGHVPGWTQRWAGLSETPLTEVLQAARFQAVPERAPLTMEASAIDLCCHRLARRVLHGLGRLFGFSTVQQAAKGSH
;
A
#
# COMPACT_ATOMS: atom_id res chain seq x y z
N MET A 1 64.16 12.11 -1.74
CA MET A 1 63.20 11.74 -2.81
C MET A 1 62.21 10.77 -2.21
N GLY A 2 61.07 11.26 -1.72
CA GLY A 2 60.01 10.44 -1.14
C GLY A 2 58.83 10.40 -2.11
N SER A 3 58.57 9.23 -2.70
CA SER A 3 57.35 9.00 -3.48
C SER A 3 56.15 9.09 -2.54
N GLY A 4 55.33 10.13 -2.73
CA GLY A 4 54.01 10.22 -2.14
C GLY A 4 53.14 9.10 -2.71
N ILE A 5 52.82 8.12 -1.87
CA ILE A 5 51.77 7.13 -2.14
C ILE A 5 50.45 7.90 -2.02
N THR A 6 49.89 8.33 -3.14
CA THR A 6 48.50 8.80 -3.18
C THR A 6 47.60 7.60 -2.99
N HIS A 7 47.13 7.43 -1.75
CA HIS A 7 46.18 6.41 -1.37
C HIS A 7 44.89 6.54 -2.20
N PRO A 8 44.34 5.44 -2.74
CA PRO A 8 43.07 5.42 -3.47
C PRO A 8 41.88 5.44 -2.49
N LEU A 9 41.87 6.38 -1.54
CA LEU A 9 40.78 6.58 -0.58
C LEU A 9 39.81 7.69 -0.99
N ASP A 10 40.16 8.52 -1.98
CA ASP A 10 39.30 9.61 -2.49
C ASP A 10 38.12 9.12 -3.35
N THR A 11 37.97 7.82 -3.57
CA THR A 11 36.91 7.26 -4.45
C THR A 11 35.66 6.82 -3.69
N LEU A 12 35.62 6.94 -2.35
CA LEU A 12 34.49 6.50 -1.52
C LEU A 12 33.54 7.62 -1.07
N ASP A 13 33.83 8.88 -1.39
CA ASP A 13 33.01 10.04 -0.96
C ASP A 13 32.15 10.66 -2.08
N ALA A 14 32.04 10.00 -3.25
CA ALA A 14 31.04 10.43 -4.21
C ALA A 14 29.65 10.11 -3.64
N PRO A 15 28.78 11.11 -3.40
CA PRO A 15 27.42 10.83 -2.95
C PRO A 15 26.78 9.91 -3.99
N VAL A 16 26.29 8.76 -3.53
CA VAL A 16 25.54 7.84 -4.39
C VAL A 16 24.40 8.66 -5.00
N PRO A 17 24.31 8.76 -6.34
CA PRO A 17 23.23 9.50 -6.96
C PRO A 17 21.91 8.90 -6.48
N PRO A 18 20.94 9.73 -6.08
CA PRO A 18 19.67 9.22 -5.55
C PRO A 18 19.06 8.24 -6.56
N ALA A 19 18.38 7.20 -6.07
CA ALA A 19 17.87 6.08 -6.88
C ALA A 19 16.85 6.46 -7.99
N TRP A 20 16.53 7.74 -8.16
CA TRP A 20 15.62 8.30 -9.15
C TRP A 20 16.27 9.43 -9.99
N SER A 21 17.60 9.41 -10.11
CA SER A 21 18.40 10.46 -10.79
C SER A 21 18.29 10.43 -12.31
N THR A 22 17.78 9.34 -12.89
CA THR A 22 17.66 9.24 -14.35
C THR A 22 16.31 9.77 -14.83
N PRO A 23 16.24 10.33 -16.04
CA PRO A 23 14.96 10.71 -16.65
C PRO A 23 13.97 9.54 -16.79
N GLU A 24 14.48 8.31 -16.91
CA GLU A 24 13.66 7.09 -17.01
C GLU A 24 13.00 6.75 -15.66
N ASP A 25 13.74 6.86 -14.56
CA ASP A 25 13.19 6.67 -13.22
C ASP A 25 12.13 7.74 -12.90
N GLN A 26 12.39 8.99 -13.29
CA GLN A 26 11.43 10.09 -13.12
C GLN A 26 10.12 9.83 -13.87
N ALA A 27 10.21 9.38 -15.12
CA ALA A 27 9.04 9.03 -15.92
C ALA A 27 8.26 7.85 -15.31
N ALA A 28 8.96 6.83 -14.78
CA ALA A 28 8.33 5.70 -14.12
C ALA A 28 7.59 6.11 -12.83
N VAL A 29 8.22 6.97 -12.01
CA VAL A 29 7.60 7.55 -10.81
C VAL A 29 6.37 8.39 -11.17
N GLU A 30 6.49 9.30 -12.14
CA GLU A 30 5.39 10.13 -12.59
C GLU A 30 4.19 9.26 -13.03
N GLN A 31 4.44 8.25 -13.87
CA GLN A 31 3.41 7.35 -14.35
C GLN A 31 2.75 6.58 -13.19
N ARG A 32 3.54 6.15 -12.20
CA ARG A 32 3.03 5.44 -11.03
C ARG A 32 2.13 6.34 -10.19
N VAL A 33 2.51 7.59 -9.96
CA VAL A 33 1.70 8.58 -9.25
C VAL A 33 0.39 8.83 -9.99
N ARG A 34 0.43 9.03 -11.31
CA ARG A 34 -0.77 9.20 -12.14
C ARG A 34 -1.74 8.03 -11.99
N HIS A 35 -1.24 6.80 -12.15
CA HIS A 35 -2.07 5.61 -11.96
C HIS A 35 -2.68 5.54 -10.57
N TYR A 36 -1.90 5.90 -9.53
CA TYR A 36 -2.39 5.87 -8.16
C TYR A 36 -3.44 6.95 -7.91
N LEU A 37 -3.25 8.18 -8.40
CA LEU A 37 -4.25 9.26 -8.32
C LEU A 37 -5.55 8.88 -9.03
N HIS A 38 -5.47 8.24 -10.20
CA HIS A 38 -6.64 7.69 -10.89
C HIS A 38 -7.35 6.62 -10.06
N ALA A 39 -6.60 5.74 -9.41
CA ALA A 39 -7.17 4.73 -8.51
C ALA A 39 -7.84 5.34 -7.27
N LEU A 40 -7.38 6.51 -6.82
CA LEU A 40 -8.03 7.30 -5.75
C LEU A 40 -9.27 8.07 -6.25
N GLY A 41 -9.53 8.11 -7.56
CA GLY A 41 -10.68 8.80 -8.14
C GLY A 41 -10.38 10.21 -8.68
N VAL A 42 -9.12 10.63 -8.76
CA VAL A 42 -8.73 11.88 -9.43
C VAL A 42 -8.64 11.63 -10.93
N VAL A 43 -9.59 12.17 -11.69
CA VAL A 43 -9.70 11.88 -13.15
C VAL A 43 -9.49 13.13 -14.00
N ALA A 44 -9.78 14.33 -13.49
CA ALA A 44 -9.65 15.54 -14.28
C ALA A 44 -8.17 15.89 -14.52
N GLY A 45 -7.80 16.09 -15.79
CA GLY A 45 -6.42 16.40 -16.19
C GLY A 45 -5.76 17.49 -15.34
N PRO A 46 -6.38 18.68 -15.15
CA PRO A 46 -5.79 19.75 -14.35
C PRO A 46 -5.51 19.36 -12.88
N GLU A 47 -6.40 18.57 -12.27
CA GLU A 47 -6.24 18.09 -10.89
C GLU A 47 -5.07 17.10 -10.80
N VAL A 48 -5.00 16.16 -11.75
CA VAL A 48 -3.91 15.17 -11.83
C VAL A 48 -2.58 15.87 -12.00
N GLU A 49 -2.44 16.80 -12.94
CA GLU A 49 -1.17 17.51 -13.18
C GLU A 49 -0.67 18.23 -11.92
N ILE A 50 -1.53 18.97 -11.24
CA ILE A 50 -1.14 19.70 -10.03
C ILE A 50 -0.67 18.74 -8.94
N LEU A 51 -1.43 17.67 -8.69
CA LEU A 51 -1.11 16.71 -7.65
C LEU A 51 0.16 15.91 -7.98
N VAL A 52 0.36 15.52 -9.25
CA VAL A 52 1.61 14.89 -9.72
C VAL A 52 2.80 15.78 -9.41
N GLN A 53 2.75 17.07 -9.80
CA GLN A 53 3.85 18.00 -9.55
C GLN A 53 4.13 18.19 -8.06
N GLN A 54 3.08 18.24 -7.23
CA GLN A 54 3.24 18.32 -5.77
C GLN A 54 3.92 17.08 -5.18
N VAL A 55 3.55 15.88 -5.66
CA VAL A 55 4.16 14.62 -5.21
C VAL A 55 5.61 14.53 -5.66
N LEU A 56 5.91 14.79 -6.94
CA LEU A 56 7.27 14.74 -7.47
C LEU A 56 8.22 15.66 -6.70
N LYS A 57 7.79 16.89 -6.40
CA LYS A 57 8.57 17.84 -5.60
C LYS A 57 8.87 17.31 -4.18
N ARG A 58 7.98 16.51 -3.60
CA ARG A 58 8.19 15.90 -2.28
C ARG A 58 9.12 14.69 -2.34
N VAL A 59 8.97 13.85 -3.36
CA VAL A 59 9.88 12.73 -3.63
C VAL A 59 11.31 13.26 -3.82
N GLU A 60 11.48 14.34 -4.57
CA GLU A 60 12.77 15.02 -4.77
C GLU A 60 13.41 15.48 -3.46
N LEU A 61 12.62 16.15 -2.62
CA LEU A 61 13.06 16.60 -1.32
C LEU A 61 13.44 15.42 -0.41
N GLN A 62 12.64 14.35 -0.41
CA GLN A 62 12.91 13.16 0.38
C GLN A 62 14.18 12.44 -0.08
N ALA A 63 14.40 12.32 -1.38
CA ALA A 63 15.61 11.71 -1.93
C ALA A 63 16.88 12.51 -1.59
N THR A 64 16.76 13.84 -1.50
CA THR A 64 17.86 14.72 -1.10
C THR A 64 18.22 14.58 0.39
N VAL A 65 17.22 14.41 1.26
CA VAL A 65 17.40 14.45 2.72
C VAL A 65 17.63 13.08 3.34
N ALA A 66 16.92 12.05 2.86
CA ALA A 66 16.81 10.79 3.59
C ALA A 66 17.50 9.60 2.92
N GLN A 67 17.79 9.63 1.60
CA GLN A 67 18.38 8.52 0.83
C GLN A 67 17.78 7.11 1.08
N LEU A 68 16.57 7.02 1.63
CA LEU A 68 15.96 5.77 2.08
C LEU A 68 14.71 5.47 1.27
N GLY A 69 14.70 4.31 0.61
CA GLY A 69 13.54 3.72 -0.03
C GLY A 69 13.66 3.58 -1.56
N GLU A 70 12.85 2.68 -2.11
CA GLU A 70 12.67 2.54 -3.54
C GLU A 70 11.79 3.71 -4.06
N PRO A 71 12.15 4.39 -5.17
CA PRO A 71 11.49 5.63 -5.58
C PRO A 71 9.98 5.51 -5.82
N LEU A 72 9.52 4.36 -6.32
CA LEU A 72 8.09 4.14 -6.58
C LEU A 72 7.32 4.00 -5.27
N GLU A 73 7.87 3.27 -4.30
CA GLU A 73 7.31 3.17 -2.94
C GLU A 73 7.21 4.55 -2.28
N ILE A 74 8.28 5.34 -2.32
CA ILE A 74 8.29 6.71 -1.76
C ILE A 74 7.21 7.57 -2.41
N ALA A 75 7.03 7.47 -3.72
CA ALA A 75 6.03 8.26 -4.43
C ALA A 75 4.59 7.92 -4.02
N ILE A 76 4.29 6.65 -3.78
CA ILE A 76 2.98 6.22 -3.27
C ILE A 76 2.77 6.71 -1.84
N GLU A 77 3.79 6.57 -0.99
CA GLU A 77 3.74 7.07 0.39
C GLU A 77 3.52 8.58 0.44
N GLU A 78 4.26 9.36 -0.37
CA GLU A 78 4.10 10.81 -0.44
C GLU A 78 2.74 11.22 -1.01
N THR A 79 2.17 10.46 -1.94
CA THR A 79 0.80 10.68 -2.41
C THR A 79 -0.22 10.51 -1.27
N HIS A 80 -0.10 9.44 -0.50
CA HIS A 80 -0.99 9.19 0.64
C HIS A 80 -0.77 10.21 1.76
N ARG A 81 0.48 10.57 2.07
CA ARG A 81 0.81 11.63 3.04
C ARG A 81 0.27 13.00 2.61
N LEU A 82 0.29 13.30 1.32
CA LEU A 82 -0.28 14.54 0.79
C LEU A 82 -1.79 14.60 1.02
N LEU A 83 -2.51 13.50 0.79
CA LEU A 83 -3.93 13.37 1.09
C LEU A 83 -4.20 13.54 2.58
N ASP A 84 -3.46 12.83 3.43
CA ASP A 84 -3.63 12.88 4.88
C ASP A 84 -3.40 14.30 5.43
N ARG A 85 -2.36 14.99 4.97
CA ARG A 85 -2.07 16.38 5.39
C ARG A 85 -3.18 17.34 4.98
N TRP A 86 -3.72 17.18 3.77
CA TRP A 86 -4.86 17.99 3.34
C TRP A 86 -6.08 17.72 4.22
N LEU A 87 -6.42 16.45 4.49
CA LEU A 87 -7.56 16.10 5.35
C LEU A 87 -7.39 16.63 6.78
N ILE A 88 -6.18 16.54 7.34
CA ILE A 88 -5.86 17.11 8.66
C ILE A 88 -6.08 18.61 8.67
N ALA A 89 -5.62 19.33 7.64
CA ALA A 89 -5.78 20.77 7.52
C ALA A 89 -7.25 21.18 7.34
N GLU A 90 -7.98 20.49 6.46
CA GLU A 90 -9.39 20.78 6.15
C GLU A 90 -10.31 20.52 7.36
N LEU A 91 -9.96 19.56 8.21
CA LEU A 91 -10.74 19.19 9.40
C LEU A 91 -10.22 19.81 10.71
N GLY A 92 -9.08 20.50 10.68
CA GLY A 92 -8.43 21.03 11.88
C GLY A 92 -8.11 19.94 12.92
N LEU A 93 -7.61 18.78 12.47
CA LEU A 93 -7.35 17.65 13.37
C LEU A 93 -6.04 17.83 14.13
N GLU A 94 -6.08 17.68 15.44
CA GLU A 94 -4.87 17.53 16.27
C GLU A 94 -4.73 16.06 16.69
N ALA A 95 -4.04 15.28 15.84
CA ALA A 95 -3.64 13.89 16.13
C ALA A 95 -4.79 12.92 16.47
N GLU A 96 -5.93 13.02 15.78
CA GLU A 96 -7.07 12.10 15.94
C GLU A 96 -7.11 11.05 14.80
N PRO A 97 -6.50 9.85 14.97
CA PRO A 97 -6.33 8.87 13.89
C PRO A 97 -7.66 8.33 13.36
N ASP A 98 -8.64 8.11 14.25
CA ASP A 98 -9.96 7.59 13.87
C ASP A 98 -10.72 8.58 12.99
N ARG A 99 -10.60 9.88 13.28
CA ARG A 99 -11.21 10.93 12.46
C ARG A 99 -10.57 11.00 11.08
N LEU A 100 -9.26 10.86 11.01
CA LEU A 100 -8.53 10.84 9.74
C LEU A 100 -8.91 9.60 8.91
N ALA A 101 -9.03 8.43 9.55
CA ALA A 101 -9.49 7.21 8.89
C ALA A 101 -10.92 7.35 8.34
N ALA A 102 -11.84 7.90 9.14
CA ALA A 102 -13.22 8.16 8.71
C ALA A 102 -13.28 9.16 7.55
N ALA A 103 -12.47 10.22 7.60
CA ALA A 103 -12.39 11.21 6.53
C ALA A 103 -11.86 10.62 5.22
N ARG A 104 -10.80 9.79 5.28
CA ARG A 104 -10.32 9.01 4.13
C ARG A 104 -11.40 8.12 3.55
N ALA A 105 -12.11 7.37 4.40
CA ALA A 105 -13.20 6.51 3.94
C ALA A 105 -14.33 7.32 3.27
N ALA A 106 -14.65 8.51 3.78
CA ALA A 106 -15.65 9.39 3.19
C ALA A 106 -15.27 9.86 1.78
N VAL A 107 -14.04 10.37 1.58
CA VAL A 107 -13.60 10.86 0.27
C VAL A 107 -13.40 9.72 -0.74
N LEU A 108 -12.73 8.63 -0.33
CA LEU A 108 -12.46 7.49 -1.21
C LEU A 108 -13.73 6.66 -1.49
N GLY A 109 -14.72 6.71 -0.60
CA GLY A 109 -16.04 6.13 -0.82
C GLY A 109 -16.96 6.99 -1.68
N GLY A 110 -16.53 8.17 -2.14
CA GLY A 110 -17.31 9.05 -3.01
C GLY A 110 -18.40 9.87 -2.32
N HIS A 111 -18.37 10.00 -0.99
CA HIS A 111 -19.40 10.72 -0.21
C HIS A 111 -19.19 12.23 -0.16
N VAL A 112 -18.04 12.72 -0.64
CA VAL A 112 -17.65 14.14 -0.57
C VAL A 112 -17.47 14.66 -1.99
N PRO A 113 -18.51 15.17 -2.65
CA PRO A 113 -18.39 15.67 -4.02
C PRO A 113 -17.42 16.86 -4.09
N GLY A 114 -16.64 16.97 -5.17
CA GLY A 114 -15.70 18.07 -5.40
C GLY A 114 -14.41 18.01 -4.57
N TRP A 115 -14.19 16.94 -3.79
CA TRP A 115 -13.02 16.80 -2.93
C TRP A 115 -11.69 16.84 -3.69
N THR A 116 -11.63 16.29 -4.90
CA THR A 116 -10.41 16.26 -5.72
C THR A 116 -10.00 17.65 -6.19
N GLN A 117 -10.96 18.52 -6.55
CA GLN A 117 -10.71 19.92 -6.89
C GLN A 117 -10.21 20.71 -5.68
N ARG A 118 -10.83 20.50 -4.52
CA ARG A 118 -10.40 21.14 -3.27
C ARG A 118 -9.00 20.69 -2.87
N TRP A 119 -8.71 19.39 -2.95
CA TRP A 119 -7.40 18.83 -2.66
C TRP A 119 -6.31 19.34 -3.61
N ALA A 120 -6.61 19.45 -4.90
CA ALA A 120 -5.72 20.04 -5.89
C ALA A 120 -5.55 21.57 -5.76
N GLY A 121 -6.28 22.23 -4.86
CA GLY A 121 -6.25 23.70 -4.70
C GLY A 121 -6.91 24.47 -5.84
N LEU A 122 -7.78 23.81 -6.62
CA LEU A 122 -8.55 24.42 -7.71
C LEU A 122 -9.91 24.98 -7.25
N SER A 123 -10.32 24.65 -6.02
CA SER A 123 -11.54 25.13 -5.40
C SER A 123 -11.27 25.71 -4.02
N GLU A 124 -11.90 26.86 -3.73
CA GLU A 124 -11.88 27.48 -2.40
C GLU A 124 -13.06 27.10 -1.51
N THR A 125 -13.96 26.24 -2.01
CA THR A 125 -15.13 25.81 -1.25
C THR A 125 -14.69 24.91 -0.08
N PRO A 126 -14.96 25.30 1.18
CA PRO A 126 -14.62 24.46 2.32
C PRO A 126 -15.48 23.20 2.32
N LEU A 127 -14.87 22.07 2.65
CA LEU A 127 -15.52 20.76 2.73
C LEU A 127 -15.61 20.23 4.16
N THR A 128 -15.19 21.03 5.15
CA THR A 128 -15.18 20.65 6.57
C THR A 128 -16.54 20.12 7.05
N GLU A 129 -17.63 20.83 6.77
CA GLU A 129 -18.98 20.41 7.20
C GLU A 129 -19.42 19.13 6.51
N VAL A 130 -19.15 18.99 5.21
CA VAL A 130 -19.49 17.80 4.43
C VAL A 130 -18.71 16.57 4.93
N LEU A 131 -17.41 16.74 5.18
CA LEU A 131 -16.55 15.69 5.73
C LEU A 131 -16.96 15.28 7.15
N GLN A 132 -17.40 16.24 7.98
CA GLN A 132 -17.92 15.94 9.31
C GLN A 132 -19.26 15.21 9.27
N ALA A 133 -20.15 15.59 8.33
CA ALA A 133 -21.44 14.95 8.14
C ALA A 133 -21.32 13.53 7.56
N ALA A 134 -20.33 13.29 6.69
CA ALA A 134 -20.07 11.99 6.07
C ALA A 134 -19.41 10.96 7.02
N ARG A 135 -19.26 11.29 8.31
CA ARG A 135 -18.65 10.39 9.29
C ARG A 135 -19.42 9.08 9.40
N PHE A 136 -18.81 8.02 8.86
CA PHE A 136 -19.16 6.66 9.19
C PHE A 136 -18.73 6.37 10.62
N GLN A 137 -19.69 6.14 11.53
CA GLN A 137 -19.40 5.31 12.69
C GLN A 137 -19.11 3.89 12.17
N ALA A 138 -17.85 3.64 11.82
CA ALA A 138 -17.36 2.31 11.49
C ALA A 138 -17.17 1.51 12.79
N VAL A 139 -18.23 1.41 13.59
CA VAL A 139 -18.33 0.38 14.62
C VAL A 139 -19.24 -0.67 14.01
N PRO A 140 -18.69 -1.68 13.31
CA PRO A 140 -19.50 -2.85 13.00
C PRO A 140 -20.08 -3.35 14.32
N GLU A 141 -21.36 -3.71 14.34
CA GLU A 141 -21.92 -4.39 15.50
C GLU A 141 -20.98 -5.54 15.87
N ARG A 142 -20.67 -5.68 17.16
CA ARG A 142 -19.89 -6.82 17.65
C ARG A 142 -20.61 -8.09 17.22
N ALA A 143 -20.18 -8.67 16.11
CA ALA A 143 -20.67 -9.95 15.69
C ALA A 143 -20.28 -10.94 16.79
N PRO A 144 -21.24 -11.67 17.39
CA PRO A 144 -20.89 -12.71 18.35
C PRO A 144 -19.92 -13.69 17.67
N LEU A 145 -18.94 -14.19 18.43
CA LEU A 145 -17.92 -15.16 18.02
C LEU A 145 -18.48 -16.53 17.58
N THR A 146 -19.73 -16.59 17.11
CA THR A 146 -20.35 -17.76 16.49
C THR A 146 -20.06 -17.75 14.99
N MET A 147 -18.79 -17.66 14.61
CA MET A 147 -18.41 -17.94 13.24
C MET A 147 -18.22 -19.45 13.15
N GLU A 148 -19.11 -20.14 12.43
CA GLU A 148 -18.93 -21.55 12.11
C GLU A 148 -17.59 -21.68 11.38
N ALA A 149 -16.71 -22.53 11.89
CA ALA A 149 -15.41 -22.78 11.28
C ALA A 149 -15.63 -23.37 9.88
N SER A 150 -15.58 -22.51 8.84
CA SER A 150 -15.56 -22.96 7.46
C SER A 150 -14.25 -23.67 7.23
N ALA A 151 -14.30 -25.01 7.18
CA ALA A 151 -13.16 -25.80 6.77
C ALA A 151 -12.80 -25.40 5.33
N ILE A 152 -11.66 -24.75 5.17
CA ILE A 152 -11.09 -24.46 3.84
C ILE A 152 -10.73 -25.81 3.24
N ASP A 153 -11.60 -26.35 2.39
CA ASP A 153 -11.38 -27.60 1.67
C ASP A 153 -10.38 -27.31 0.54
N LEU A 154 -9.09 -27.33 0.89
CA LEU A 154 -7.99 -27.23 -0.06
C LEU A 154 -8.13 -28.39 -1.03
N CYS A 155 -8.67 -28.14 -2.22
CA CYS A 155 -8.84 -29.10 -3.31
C CYS A 155 -7.58 -29.95 -3.54
N CYS A 156 -6.41 -29.33 -3.33
CA CYS A 156 -5.08 -29.93 -3.40
C CYS A 156 -4.88 -31.10 -2.43
N HIS A 157 -5.55 -31.11 -1.27
CA HIS A 157 -5.40 -32.17 -0.27
C HIS A 157 -6.14 -33.46 -0.68
N ARG A 158 -7.29 -33.34 -1.35
CA ARG A 158 -8.03 -34.51 -1.91
C ARG A 158 -7.29 -35.11 -3.10
N LEU A 159 -6.68 -34.27 -3.92
CA LEU A 159 -5.82 -34.69 -5.04
C LEU A 159 -4.54 -35.38 -4.54
N ALA A 160 -3.86 -34.81 -3.55
CA ALA A 160 -2.68 -35.43 -2.93
C ALA A 160 -3.02 -36.80 -2.31
N ARG A 161 -4.15 -36.95 -1.60
CA ARG A 161 -4.60 -38.24 -1.06
C ARG A 161 -4.90 -39.27 -2.16
N ARG A 162 -5.52 -38.88 -3.27
CA ARG A 162 -5.77 -39.79 -4.40
C ARG A 162 -4.48 -40.23 -5.09
N VAL A 163 -3.54 -39.30 -5.28
CA VAL A 163 -2.22 -39.61 -5.86
C VAL A 163 -1.43 -40.55 -4.94
N LEU A 164 -1.40 -40.28 -3.64
CA LEU A 164 -0.75 -41.16 -2.66
C LEU A 164 -1.40 -42.56 -2.59
N HIS A 165 -2.73 -42.67 -2.66
CA HIS A 165 -3.41 -43.97 -2.71
C HIS A 165 -3.18 -44.73 -4.02
N GLY A 166 -3.08 -44.00 -5.15
CA GLY A 166 -2.73 -44.58 -6.45
C GLY A 166 -1.30 -45.10 -6.48
N LEU A 167 -0.36 -44.34 -5.91
CA LEU A 167 1.04 -44.74 -5.76
C LEU A 167 1.19 -45.92 -4.80
N GLY A 168 0.46 -45.94 -3.68
CA GLY A 168 0.47 -47.07 -2.73
C GLY A 168 0.02 -48.40 -3.35
N ARG A 169 -0.91 -48.38 -4.32
CA ARG A 169 -1.30 -49.56 -5.10
C ARG A 169 -0.25 -49.99 -6.12
N LEU A 170 0.45 -49.05 -6.74
CA LEU A 170 1.53 -49.35 -7.71
C LEU A 170 2.81 -49.85 -7.02
N PHE A 171 3.06 -49.44 -5.78
CA PHE A 171 4.24 -49.84 -5.00
C PHE A 171 3.97 -50.98 -4.00
N GLY A 172 2.79 -51.59 -4.00
CA GLY A 172 2.54 -52.85 -3.29
C GLY A 172 2.53 -52.77 -1.76
N PHE A 173 2.28 -51.61 -1.15
CA PHE A 173 2.10 -51.52 0.29
C PHE A 173 0.70 -52.02 0.68
N SER A 174 0.61 -53.34 0.88
CA SER A 174 -0.52 -53.96 1.57
C SER A 174 -0.42 -53.59 3.05
N THR A 175 -1.20 -52.61 3.50
CA THR A 175 -1.48 -52.48 4.93
C THR A 175 -2.28 -53.69 5.36
N VAL A 176 -1.58 -54.60 6.01
CA VAL A 176 -2.13 -55.78 6.67
C VAL A 176 -3.24 -55.34 7.61
N GLN A 177 -4.45 -55.74 7.24
CA GLN A 177 -5.62 -55.78 8.08
C GLN A 177 -5.37 -56.83 9.17
N GLN A 178 -5.14 -56.39 10.41
CA GLN A 178 -5.21 -57.30 11.56
C GLN A 178 -6.39 -56.90 12.44
N ALA A 179 -7.46 -57.66 12.24
CA ALA A 179 -8.53 -57.83 13.21
C ALA A 179 -7.97 -58.50 14.46
N ALA A 180 -8.29 -57.98 15.64
CA ALA A 180 -8.28 -58.73 16.88
C ALA A 180 -9.66 -58.58 17.52
N LYS A 181 -10.45 -59.65 17.37
CA LYS A 181 -11.72 -59.91 18.07
C LYS A 181 -11.46 -61.15 18.95
N GLY A 182 -11.84 -61.08 20.23
CA GLY A 182 -11.83 -62.19 21.21
C GLY A 182 -10.56 -62.22 22.08
N SER A 183 -10.60 -62.47 23.40
CA SER A 183 -11.60 -63.14 24.23
C SER A 183 -11.37 -62.88 25.72
N HIS A 184 -12.47 -63.03 26.47
CA HIS A 184 -12.66 -63.21 27.92
C HIS A 184 -12.61 -61.99 28.85
#